data_AF-A0A2W5KS97-F1
#
_entry.id   AF-A0A2W5KS97-F1
#
_cell.length_a   1.000
_cell.length_b   1.000
_cell.length_c   1.000
_cell.angle_alpha   90.00
_cell.angle_beta   90.00
_cell.angle_gamma   90.00
#
_symmetry.space_group_name_H-M   'P 1'
#
loop_
_entity.id
_entity.type
_entity.pdbx_description
1 polymer ?
#
loop_
_entity_poly.entity_id
_entity_poly.type
_entity_poly.pdbx_seq_one_letter_code
_entity_poly.pdbx_strand_id
1 'polypeptide(L)'
;PLRASVFIAGGAAGVAAAFNTPLAGVAFAIEELAAAYEQRVTLLVMAAVLIAGMVSLGIAGDYVYFGLVTQKLAPTRAMLVAPLAGLLGGLAGALFARFMLAFGRVGTGPLGWARNHPMATAGLCGLIVALVGVASGLSWGTGYETARSIISGGTAPWWYGPAKFVATLATALSGLPGGIFAPSLSTGAGLGQLLRYIFPDDPGGAVALLGMTAYFTGVVRAPLTAVIIVSETTGSRAMLLPLLAAALVADFVARAVSPEKLYHGLSRRFAP
;
A
#
# COMPACT_ATOMS: atom_id res chain seq x y z
N PRO A 1 -20.06 -26.14 -2.31
CA PRO A 1 -20.15 -25.06 -3.33
C PRO A 1 -19.37 -23.82 -2.86
N LEU A 2 -18.40 -23.34 -3.65
CA LEU A 2 -17.61 -22.15 -3.33
C LEU A 2 -18.52 -20.92 -3.35
N ARG A 3 -18.85 -20.38 -2.17
CA ARG A 3 -19.64 -19.16 -2.00
C ARG A 3 -18.72 -17.94 -1.94
N ALA A 4 -19.25 -16.74 -2.24
CA ALA A 4 -18.51 -15.48 -2.14
C ALA A 4 -17.79 -15.31 -0.79
N SER A 5 -18.42 -15.75 0.31
CA SER A 5 -17.84 -15.72 1.66
C SER A 5 -16.52 -16.50 1.79
N VAL A 6 -16.35 -17.59 1.04
CA VAL A 6 -15.12 -18.41 1.05
C VAL A 6 -13.99 -17.67 0.34
N PHE A 7 -14.28 -17.01 -0.79
CA PHE A 7 -13.30 -16.18 -1.50
C PHE A 7 -12.85 -14.98 -0.66
N ILE A 8 -13.79 -14.30 0.00
CA ILE A 8 -13.50 -13.17 0.90
C ILE A 8 -12.62 -13.62 2.05
N ALA A 9 -12.97 -14.73 2.71
CA ALA A 9 -12.18 -15.25 3.83
C ALA A 9 -10.80 -15.76 3.41
N GLY A 10 -10.68 -16.40 2.25
CA GLY A 10 -9.39 -16.81 1.70
C GLY A 10 -8.49 -15.60 1.37
N GLY A 11 -9.05 -14.56 0.77
CA GLY A 11 -8.34 -13.30 0.50
C GLY A 11 -7.86 -12.62 1.78
N ALA A 12 -8.74 -12.52 2.78
CA ALA A 12 -8.44 -11.96 4.10
C ALA A 12 -7.34 -12.75 4.83
N ALA A 13 -7.44 -14.08 4.82
CA ALA A 13 -6.44 -14.98 5.40
C ALA A 13 -5.08 -14.85 4.71
N GLY A 14 -5.07 -14.69 3.38
CA GLY A 14 -3.84 -14.45 2.62
C GLY A 14 -3.14 -13.15 3.01
N VAL A 15 -3.88 -12.05 3.16
CA VAL A 15 -3.33 -10.77 3.64
C VAL A 15 -2.78 -10.89 5.05
N ALA A 16 -3.53 -11.55 5.95
CA ALA A 16 -3.10 -11.78 7.33
C ALA A 16 -1.80 -12.59 7.41
N ALA A 17 -1.69 -13.68 6.64
CA ALA A 17 -0.50 -14.52 6.60
C ALA A 17 0.70 -13.81 5.96
N ALA A 18 0.48 -13.01 4.92
CA ALA A 18 1.57 -12.34 4.19
C ALA A 18 2.34 -11.32 5.02
N PHE A 19 1.69 -10.67 5.99
CA PHE A 19 2.28 -9.59 6.79
C PHE A 19 2.30 -9.90 8.30
N ASN A 20 1.85 -11.08 8.72
CA ASN A 20 1.61 -11.43 10.12
C ASN A 20 0.65 -10.42 10.81
N THR A 21 -0.44 -10.04 10.12
CA THR A 21 -1.37 -8.98 10.54
C THR A 21 -2.83 -9.45 10.51
N PRO A 22 -3.31 -10.16 11.54
CA PRO A 22 -4.67 -10.70 11.57
C PRO A 22 -5.75 -9.60 11.54
N LEU A 23 -5.58 -8.50 12.29
CA LEU A 23 -6.61 -7.46 12.32
C LEU A 23 -6.73 -6.77 10.96
N ALA A 24 -5.60 -6.56 10.28
CA ALA A 24 -5.58 -6.03 8.92
C ALA A 24 -6.29 -6.94 7.92
N GLY A 25 -6.12 -8.26 8.03
CA GLY A 25 -6.83 -9.22 7.17
C GLY A 25 -8.35 -9.09 7.31
N VAL A 26 -8.84 -8.98 8.55
CA VAL A 26 -10.27 -8.76 8.83
C VAL A 26 -10.72 -7.39 8.31
N ALA A 27 -9.97 -6.32 8.56
CA ALA A 27 -10.30 -4.98 8.09
C ALA A 27 -10.37 -4.91 6.56
N PHE A 28 -9.42 -5.53 5.86
CA PHE A 28 -9.41 -5.61 4.40
C PHE A 28 -10.63 -6.36 3.86
N ALA A 29 -11.04 -7.44 4.54
CA ALA A 29 -12.25 -8.17 4.19
C ALA A 29 -13.49 -7.29 4.27
N ILE A 30 -13.59 -6.47 5.33
CA ILE A 30 -14.73 -5.58 5.61
C ILE A 30 -14.76 -4.40 4.63
N GLU A 31 -13.62 -3.73 4.44
CA GLU A 31 -13.56 -2.43 3.77
C GLU A 31 -13.34 -2.54 2.25
N GLU A 32 -12.69 -3.61 1.78
CA GLU A 32 -12.31 -3.76 0.37
C GLU A 32 -12.91 -4.99 -0.32
N LEU A 33 -13.04 -6.15 0.34
CA LEU A 33 -13.53 -7.37 -0.32
C LEU A 33 -15.06 -7.56 -0.24
N ALA A 34 -15.72 -7.06 0.81
CA ALA A 34 -17.15 -7.26 1.01
C ALA A 34 -17.98 -6.11 0.40
N ALA A 35 -18.85 -6.42 -0.57
CA ALA A 35 -19.78 -5.45 -1.16
C ALA A 35 -20.99 -5.13 -0.25
N ALA A 36 -21.42 -6.10 0.57
CA ALA A 36 -22.45 -5.95 1.58
C ALA A 36 -22.12 -6.86 2.77
N TYR A 37 -22.17 -6.31 3.98
CA TYR A 37 -21.68 -7.01 5.16
C TYR A 37 -22.80 -7.81 5.83
N GLU A 38 -22.78 -9.13 5.66
CA GLU A 38 -23.61 -10.06 6.44
C GLU A 38 -22.84 -10.57 7.66
N GLN A 39 -23.48 -10.57 8.84
CA GLN A 39 -22.88 -11.01 10.11
C GLN A 39 -22.37 -12.46 10.08
N ARG A 40 -22.92 -13.33 9.22
CA ARG A 40 -22.44 -14.70 9.01
C ARG A 40 -21.10 -14.76 8.29
N VAL A 41 -20.81 -13.82 7.40
CA VAL A 41 -19.53 -13.74 6.69
C VAL A 41 -18.41 -13.32 7.65
N THR A 42 -18.72 -12.46 8.61
CA THR A 42 -17.80 -11.98 9.65
C THR A 42 -17.15 -13.12 10.43
N LEU A 43 -17.95 -14.05 10.96
CA LEU A 43 -17.44 -15.17 11.76
C LEU A 43 -16.52 -16.08 10.96
N LEU A 44 -16.89 -16.36 9.71
CA LEU A 44 -16.08 -17.19 8.81
C LEU A 44 -14.75 -16.51 8.49
N VAL A 45 -14.77 -15.22 8.15
CA VAL A 45 -13.56 -14.43 7.90
C VAL A 45 -12.66 -14.40 9.13
N MET A 46 -13.21 -14.05 10.30
CA MET A 46 -12.43 -13.99 11.55
C MET A 46 -11.80 -15.34 11.88
N ALA A 47 -12.55 -16.45 11.76
CA ALA A 47 -12.02 -17.78 12.01
C ALA A 47 -10.89 -18.14 11.03
N ALA A 48 -11.08 -17.89 9.73
CA ALA A 48 -10.06 -18.18 8.71
C ALA A 48 -8.79 -17.35 8.93
N VAL A 49 -8.94 -16.06 9.25
CA VAL A 49 -7.82 -15.16 9.53
C VAL A 49 -7.08 -15.55 10.82
N LEU A 50 -7.81 -15.94 11.87
CA LEU A 50 -7.19 -16.44 13.11
C LEU A 50 -6.39 -17.72 12.86
N ILE A 51 -6.95 -18.68 12.11
CA ILE A 51 -6.23 -19.92 11.76
C ILE A 51 -4.99 -19.60 10.93
N ALA A 52 -5.12 -18.76 9.90
CA ALA A 52 -3.98 -18.37 9.07
C ALA A 52 -2.91 -17.62 9.87
N GLY A 53 -3.31 -16.74 10.79
CA GLY A 53 -2.41 -16.03 11.70
C GLY A 53 -1.68 -16.99 12.64
N MET A 54 -2.39 -17.95 13.27
CA MET A 54 -1.76 -18.96 14.13
C MET A 54 -0.79 -19.85 13.37
N VAL A 55 -1.12 -20.25 12.15
CA VAL A 55 -0.21 -21.02 11.28
C VAL A 55 1.02 -20.19 10.91
N SER A 56 0.82 -18.94 10.51
CA SER A 56 1.91 -18.00 10.23
C SER A 56 2.83 -17.82 11.45
N LEU A 57 2.28 -17.60 12.64
CA LEU A 57 3.03 -17.49 13.89
C LEU A 57 3.78 -18.78 14.23
N GLY A 58 3.17 -19.94 14.01
CA GLY A 58 3.81 -21.23 14.27
C GLY A 58 4.98 -21.53 13.32
N ILE A 59 4.93 -21.05 12.07
CA ILE A 59 5.97 -21.30 11.05
C ILE A 59 7.05 -20.20 11.07
N ALA A 60 6.63 -18.94 11.03
CA ALA A 60 7.51 -17.79 10.85
C ALA A 60 7.88 -17.10 12.19
N GLY A 61 7.25 -17.49 13.30
CA GLY A 61 7.47 -16.93 14.62
C GLY A 61 6.69 -15.65 14.90
N ASP A 62 6.77 -15.17 16.14
CA ASP A 62 6.20 -13.88 16.55
C ASP A 62 7.16 -12.74 16.16
N TYR A 63 6.96 -12.19 14.96
CA TYR A 63 7.72 -11.06 14.46
C TYR A 63 6.80 -9.95 13.94
N VAL A 64 7.31 -8.72 14.04
CA VAL A 64 6.69 -7.52 13.47
C VAL A 64 7.35 -7.25 12.13
N TYR A 65 6.58 -7.21 11.05
CA TYR A 65 7.10 -7.19 9.68
C TYR A 65 8.19 -6.13 9.45
N PHE A 66 7.98 -4.87 9.83
CA PHE A 66 8.99 -3.80 9.75
C PHE A 66 9.81 -3.61 11.04
N GLY A 67 9.58 -4.43 12.07
CA GLY A 67 10.11 -4.20 13.41
C GLY A 67 9.37 -3.09 14.16
N LEU A 68 9.73 -2.92 15.44
CA LEU A 68 9.08 -1.95 16.33
C LEU A 68 9.54 -0.52 15.99
N VAL A 69 8.60 0.32 15.54
CA VAL A 69 8.82 1.74 15.34
C VAL A 69 8.38 2.51 16.58
N THR A 70 9.36 2.99 17.34
CA THR A 70 9.15 3.69 18.62
C THR A 70 9.01 5.20 18.49
N GLN A 71 9.33 5.76 17.32
CA GLN A 71 9.20 7.19 17.06
C GLN A 71 7.72 7.59 17.01
N LYS A 72 7.39 8.69 17.70
CA LYS A 72 6.03 9.22 17.80
C LYS A 72 6.03 10.73 17.59
N LEU A 73 4.95 11.26 17.02
CA LEU A 73 4.71 12.68 16.93
C LEU A 73 3.91 13.18 18.13
N ALA A 74 4.24 14.38 18.62
CA ALA A 74 3.38 15.06 19.58
C ALA A 74 2.01 15.33 18.92
N PRO A 75 0.88 15.25 19.65
CA PRO A 75 -0.45 15.44 19.08
C PRO A 75 -0.60 16.75 18.30
N THR A 76 -0.01 17.84 18.80
CA THR A 76 -0.01 19.16 18.15
C THR A 76 0.70 19.14 16.79
N ARG A 77 1.87 18.50 16.71
CA ARG A 77 2.62 18.33 15.45
C ARG A 77 1.87 17.40 14.50
N ALA A 78 1.28 16.33 15.01
CA ALA A 78 0.49 15.40 14.21
C ALA A 78 -0.71 16.08 13.51
N MET A 79 -1.37 17.05 14.15
CA MET A 79 -2.45 17.82 13.52
C MET A 79 -2.00 18.63 12.30
N LEU A 80 -0.71 18.95 12.19
CA LEU A 80 -0.15 19.69 11.07
C LEU A 80 0.46 18.76 10.02
N VAL A 81 1.26 17.78 10.46
CA VAL A 81 1.98 16.86 9.55
C VAL A 81 1.01 15.87 8.88
N ALA A 82 0.02 15.35 9.60
CA ALA A 82 -0.86 14.30 9.08
C ALA A 82 -1.73 14.77 7.89
N PRO A 83 -2.37 15.96 7.90
CA PRO A 83 -3.11 16.45 6.74
C PRO A 83 -2.22 16.69 5.52
N LEU A 84 -1.01 17.22 5.71
CA LEU A 84 -0.09 17.45 4.58
C LEU A 84 0.42 16.13 4.00
N ALA A 85 0.76 15.16 4.86
CA ALA A 85 1.10 13.81 4.43
C ALA A 85 -0.07 13.14 3.70
N GLY A 86 -1.28 13.29 4.22
CA GLY A 86 -2.53 12.85 3.60
C GLY A 86 -2.73 13.43 2.21
N LEU A 87 -2.53 14.74 2.05
CA LEU A 87 -2.67 15.42 0.77
C LEU A 87 -1.64 14.94 -0.26
N LEU A 88 -0.35 15.00 0.08
CA LEU A 88 0.72 14.69 -0.86
C LEU A 88 0.83 13.19 -1.14
N GLY A 89 0.75 12.37 -0.10
CA GLY A 89 0.74 10.92 -0.21
C GLY A 89 -0.51 10.43 -0.94
N GLY A 90 -1.69 10.92 -0.55
CA GLY A 90 -2.96 10.58 -1.18
C GLY A 90 -3.00 10.95 -2.66
N LEU A 91 -2.51 12.14 -3.03
CA LEU A 91 -2.39 12.55 -4.43
C LEU A 91 -1.48 11.61 -5.22
N ALA A 92 -0.28 11.30 -4.71
CA ALA A 92 0.65 10.41 -5.37
C ALA A 92 0.07 8.99 -5.53
N GLY A 93 -0.56 8.45 -4.47
CA GLY A 93 -1.22 7.14 -4.52
C GLY A 93 -2.39 7.10 -5.50
N ALA A 94 -3.20 8.18 -5.55
CA ALA A 94 -4.31 8.27 -6.48
C ALA A 94 -3.85 8.39 -7.94
N LEU A 95 -2.72 9.07 -8.19
CA LEU A 95 -2.10 9.11 -9.51
C LEU A 95 -1.62 7.71 -9.93
N PHE A 96 -1.01 6.95 -9.02
CA PHE A 96 -0.66 5.55 -9.27
C PHE A 96 -1.88 4.72 -9.69
N ALA A 97 -2.95 4.78 -8.90
CA ALA A 97 -4.20 4.07 -9.19
C ALA A 97 -4.80 4.51 -10.54
N ARG A 98 -4.83 5.81 -10.81
CA ARG A 98 -5.33 6.37 -12.06
C ARG A 98 -4.52 5.90 -13.27
N PHE A 99 -3.20 5.84 -13.18
CA PHE A 99 -2.36 5.31 -14.26
C PHE A 99 -2.64 3.82 -14.51
N MET A 100 -2.75 3.00 -13.46
CA MET A 100 -3.12 1.59 -13.60
C MET A 100 -4.49 1.39 -14.25
N LEU A 101 -5.50 2.18 -13.85
CA LEU A 101 -6.84 2.10 -14.42
C LEU A 101 -6.89 2.60 -15.87
N ALA A 102 -6.18 3.69 -16.17
CA ALA A 102 -6.10 4.23 -17.53
C ALA A 102 -5.44 3.23 -18.48
N PHE A 103 -4.35 2.59 -18.06
CA PHE A 103 -3.67 1.53 -18.82
C PHE A 103 -4.62 0.38 -19.17
N GLY A 104 -5.60 0.11 -18.31
CA GLY A 104 -6.62 -0.90 -18.55
C GLY A 104 -7.75 -0.56 -19.50
N ARG A 105 -8.00 0.73 -19.72
CA ARG A 105 -9.22 1.22 -20.38
C ARG A 105 -8.94 1.81 -21.74
N VAL A 106 -7.83 2.51 -21.88
CA VAL A 106 -7.48 3.22 -23.11
C VAL A 106 -6.96 2.22 -24.13
N GLY A 107 -7.77 1.96 -25.16
CA GLY A 107 -7.44 1.02 -26.24
C GLY A 107 -6.73 1.65 -27.43
N THR A 108 -6.45 2.96 -27.41
CA THR A 108 -5.88 3.70 -28.53
C THR A 108 -4.49 4.28 -28.20
N GLY A 109 -3.72 4.61 -29.24
CA GLY A 109 -2.39 5.19 -29.09
C GLY A 109 -1.36 4.26 -28.42
N PRO A 110 -0.39 4.80 -27.65
CA PRO A 110 0.66 3.99 -27.04
C PRO A 110 0.13 2.98 -26.01
N LEU A 111 -0.96 3.30 -25.31
CA LEU A 111 -1.61 2.36 -24.37
C LEU A 111 -2.31 1.21 -25.12
N GLY A 112 -2.93 1.50 -26.27
CA GLY A 112 -3.49 0.47 -27.15
C GLY A 112 -2.44 -0.47 -27.72
N TRP A 113 -1.29 0.07 -28.16
CA TRP A 113 -0.16 -0.75 -28.62
C TRP A 113 0.36 -1.67 -27.51
N ALA A 114 0.52 -1.12 -26.30
CA ALA A 114 1.02 -1.87 -25.15
C ALA A 114 0.10 -3.05 -24.78
N ARG A 115 -1.22 -2.87 -24.94
CA ARG A 115 -2.21 -3.94 -24.72
C ARG A 115 -2.15 -5.02 -25.79
N ASN A 116 -1.88 -4.67 -27.05
CA ASN A 116 -1.81 -5.63 -28.16
C ASN A 116 -0.48 -6.40 -28.20
N HIS A 117 0.57 -5.90 -27.51
CA HIS A 117 1.89 -6.53 -27.44
C HIS A 117 2.32 -6.79 -25.99
N PRO A 118 1.64 -7.69 -25.26
CA PRO A 118 1.87 -7.88 -23.83
C PRO A 118 3.33 -8.26 -23.50
N MET A 119 3.98 -9.05 -24.36
CA MET A 119 5.38 -9.45 -24.16
C MET A 119 6.35 -8.28 -24.34
N ALA A 120 6.13 -7.42 -25.35
CA ALA A 120 6.97 -6.24 -25.57
C ALA A 120 6.78 -5.22 -24.45
N THR A 121 5.54 -5.03 -23.98
CA THR A 121 5.22 -4.19 -22.83
C THR A 121 5.89 -4.68 -21.55
N ALA A 122 5.80 -5.99 -21.25
CA ALA A 122 6.50 -6.57 -20.11
C ALA A 122 8.01 -6.38 -20.21
N GLY A 123 8.59 -6.54 -21.41
CA GLY A 123 10.00 -6.26 -21.68
C GLY A 123 10.39 -4.80 -21.44
N LEU A 124 9.58 -3.84 -21.90
CA LEU A 124 9.79 -2.42 -21.68
C LEU A 124 9.67 -2.04 -20.19
N CYS A 125 8.66 -2.57 -19.50
CA CYS A 125 8.49 -2.40 -18.05
C CYS A 125 9.71 -2.96 -17.30
N GLY A 126 10.18 -4.14 -17.67
CA GLY A 126 11.40 -4.75 -17.12
C GLY A 126 12.65 -3.88 -17.37
N LEU A 127 12.79 -3.32 -18.58
CA LEU A 127 13.88 -2.39 -18.90
C LEU A 127 13.81 -1.11 -18.06
N ILE A 128 12.63 -0.53 -17.87
CA ILE A 128 12.44 0.64 -16.99
C ILE A 128 12.86 0.30 -15.56
N VAL A 129 12.41 -0.84 -15.02
CA VAL A 129 12.80 -1.28 -13.67
C VAL A 129 14.31 -1.50 -13.57
N ALA A 130 14.93 -2.09 -14.59
CA ALA A 130 16.38 -2.31 -14.63
C ALA A 130 17.16 -0.99 -14.70
N LEU A 131 16.77 -0.06 -15.57
CA LEU A 131 17.44 1.24 -15.70
C LEU A 131 17.30 2.08 -14.43
N VAL A 132 16.09 2.20 -13.89
CA VAL A 132 15.85 2.92 -12.63
C VAL A 132 16.57 2.22 -11.47
N GLY A 133 16.57 0.90 -11.48
CA GLY A 133 17.29 0.08 -10.51
C GLY A 133 18.80 0.31 -10.53
N VAL A 134 19.45 0.25 -11.69
CA VAL A 134 20.89 0.46 -11.84
C VAL A 134 21.29 1.91 -11.53
N ALA A 135 20.49 2.89 -11.97
CA ALA A 135 20.76 4.30 -11.69
C ALA A 135 20.60 4.67 -10.21
N SER A 136 19.70 3.98 -9.50
CA SER A 136 19.37 4.27 -8.10
C SER A 136 20.11 3.38 -7.10
N GLY A 137 20.38 2.12 -7.45
CA GLY A 137 20.91 1.09 -6.55
C GLY A 137 19.96 0.57 -5.48
N LEU A 138 18.75 1.15 -5.32
CA LEU A 138 17.82 0.83 -4.22
C LEU A 138 16.36 0.61 -4.65
N SER A 139 15.96 0.97 -5.87
CA SER A 139 14.53 1.04 -6.25
C SER A 139 13.91 -0.30 -6.69
N TRP A 140 14.70 -1.35 -6.93
CA TRP A 140 14.18 -2.67 -7.36
C TRP A 140 13.57 -3.48 -6.21
N GLY A 141 13.01 -4.66 -6.53
CA GLY A 141 12.41 -5.58 -5.56
C GLY A 141 11.21 -4.98 -4.80
N THR A 142 10.97 -5.43 -3.58
CA THR A 142 9.90 -4.88 -2.72
C THR A 142 10.29 -3.54 -2.07
N GLY A 143 11.59 -3.27 -1.92
CA GLY A 143 12.10 -2.11 -1.18
C GLY A 143 11.90 -2.22 0.33
N TYR A 144 11.77 -3.45 0.85
CA TYR A 144 11.53 -3.71 2.28
C TYR A 144 12.61 -3.11 3.19
N GLU A 145 13.88 -3.39 2.91
CA GLU A 145 15.01 -2.95 3.76
C GLU A 145 15.09 -1.42 3.84
N THR A 146 14.95 -0.75 2.71
CA THR A 146 14.94 0.72 2.65
C THR A 146 13.73 1.29 3.38
N ALA A 147 12.53 0.73 3.17
CA ALA A 147 11.32 1.17 3.86
C ALA A 147 11.48 1.04 5.38
N ARG A 148 11.96 -0.11 5.84
CA ARG A 148 12.26 -0.40 7.25
C ARG A 148 13.24 0.62 7.82
N SER A 149 14.35 0.86 7.13
CA SER A 149 15.37 1.84 7.55
C SER A 149 14.78 3.24 7.70
N ILE A 150 13.98 3.70 6.73
CA ILE A 150 13.36 5.02 6.77
C ILE A 150 12.44 5.17 7.99
N ILE A 151 11.53 4.23 8.21
CA ILE A 151 10.55 4.32 9.31
C ILE A 151 11.17 4.07 10.68
N SER A 152 12.31 3.37 10.76
CA SER A 152 13.08 3.23 11.99
C SER A 152 13.95 4.45 12.31
N GLY A 153 13.90 5.50 11.48
CA GLY A 153 14.62 6.77 11.70
C GLY A 153 15.87 6.97 10.84
N GLY A 154 16.26 5.96 10.07
CA GLY A 154 17.30 6.06 9.04
C GLY A 154 16.87 7.00 7.90
N THR A 155 17.74 7.18 6.92
CA THR A 155 17.48 8.06 5.77
C THR A 155 17.81 7.33 4.48
N ALA A 156 17.01 7.55 3.44
CA ALA A 156 17.34 7.20 2.06
C ALA A 156 17.62 8.46 1.23
N PRO A 157 18.18 8.35 0.03
CA PRO A 157 18.30 9.49 -0.86
C PRO A 157 16.92 10.05 -1.26
N TRP A 158 16.83 11.37 -1.51
CA TRP A 158 15.58 12.03 -1.90
C TRP A 158 14.92 11.43 -3.15
N TRP A 159 15.72 10.90 -4.07
CA TRP A 159 15.22 10.29 -5.30
C TRP A 159 14.54 8.92 -5.05
N TYR A 160 14.70 8.31 -3.86
CA TYR A 160 14.22 6.96 -3.59
C TYR A 160 12.71 6.83 -3.77
N GLY A 161 11.92 7.72 -3.17
CA GLY A 161 10.46 7.72 -3.29
C GLY A 161 9.99 7.77 -4.76
N PRO A 162 10.40 8.78 -5.54
CA PRO A 162 10.09 8.88 -6.96
C PRO A 162 10.59 7.69 -7.80
N ALA A 163 11.82 7.23 -7.58
CA ALA A 163 12.36 6.07 -8.30
C ALA A 163 11.58 4.79 -7.98
N LYS A 164 11.21 4.60 -6.70
CA LYS A 164 10.41 3.46 -6.25
C LYS A 164 8.99 3.51 -6.80
N PHE A 165 8.39 4.69 -6.88
CA PHE A 165 7.09 4.90 -7.53
C PHE A 165 7.13 4.43 -8.99
N VAL A 166 8.12 4.89 -9.77
CA VAL A 166 8.26 4.53 -11.17
C VAL A 166 8.52 3.03 -11.34
N ALA A 167 9.41 2.45 -10.55
CA ALA A 167 9.71 1.02 -10.62
C ALA A 167 8.48 0.16 -10.25
N THR A 168 7.74 0.55 -9.22
CA THR A 168 6.53 -0.15 -8.78
C THR A 168 5.42 -0.03 -9.82
N LEU A 169 5.24 1.14 -10.42
CA LEU A 169 4.24 1.36 -11.46
C LEU A 169 4.58 0.55 -12.71
N ALA A 170 5.83 0.60 -13.18
CA ALA A 170 6.28 -0.19 -14.33
C ALA A 170 6.09 -1.70 -14.07
N THR A 171 6.46 -2.19 -12.89
CA THR A 171 6.23 -3.60 -12.50
C THR A 171 4.75 -3.96 -12.53
N ALA A 172 3.88 -3.12 -11.96
CA ALA A 172 2.44 -3.36 -11.92
C ALA A 172 1.78 -3.30 -13.32
N LEU A 173 2.27 -2.42 -14.20
CA LEU A 173 1.77 -2.30 -15.58
C LEU A 173 2.21 -3.44 -16.49
N SER A 174 3.26 -4.18 -16.13
CA SER A 174 3.73 -5.36 -16.91
C SER A 174 2.68 -6.48 -17.00
N GLY A 175 1.72 -6.52 -16.07
CA GLY A 175 0.72 -7.58 -15.99
C GLY A 175 1.24 -8.92 -15.47
N LEU A 176 2.50 -8.99 -15.03
CA LEU A 176 3.07 -10.18 -14.41
C LEU A 176 2.39 -10.50 -13.07
N PRO A 177 2.24 -11.78 -12.70
CA PRO A 177 1.67 -12.17 -11.40
C PRO A 177 2.46 -11.55 -10.25
N GLY A 178 1.81 -10.69 -9.46
CA GLY A 178 2.44 -10.01 -8.33
C GLY A 178 1.47 -9.10 -7.60
N GLY A 179 1.76 -8.84 -6.33
CA GLY A 179 1.00 -7.91 -5.49
C GLY A 179 1.63 -6.52 -5.46
N ILE A 180 0.81 -5.49 -5.30
CA ILE A 180 1.27 -4.09 -5.17
C ILE A 180 1.45 -3.63 -3.72
N PHE A 181 1.01 -4.41 -2.72
CA PHE A 181 0.97 -4.01 -1.30
C PHE A 181 2.35 -3.62 -0.74
N ALA A 182 3.29 -4.57 -0.68
CA ALA A 182 4.63 -4.34 -0.13
C ALA A 182 5.40 -3.22 -0.85
N PRO A 183 5.49 -3.20 -2.20
CA PRO A 183 6.18 -2.11 -2.90
C PRO A 183 5.44 -0.76 -2.78
N SER A 184 4.12 -0.75 -2.55
CA SER A 184 3.38 0.49 -2.28
C SER A 184 3.70 1.05 -0.89
N LEU A 185 3.78 0.22 0.15
CA LEU A 185 4.22 0.66 1.48
C LEU A 185 5.64 1.24 1.41
N SER A 186 6.53 0.60 0.65
CA SER A 186 7.89 1.08 0.45
C SER A 186 7.97 2.40 -0.32
N THR A 187 7.18 2.54 -1.39
CA THR A 187 7.04 3.80 -2.12
C THR A 187 6.53 4.91 -1.20
N GLY A 188 5.50 4.62 -0.40
CA GLY A 188 4.94 5.55 0.57
C GLY A 188 5.94 5.97 1.66
N ALA A 189 6.78 5.06 2.14
CA ALA A 189 7.87 5.39 3.06
C ALA A 189 8.87 6.37 2.42
N GLY A 190 9.25 6.11 1.17
CA GLY A 190 10.15 6.98 0.41
C GLY A 190 9.56 8.36 0.12
N LEU A 191 8.28 8.44 -0.23
CA LEU A 191 7.58 9.72 -0.41
C LEU A 191 7.36 10.43 0.94
N GLY A 192 7.07 9.69 2.00
CA GLY A 192 6.97 10.21 3.36
C GLY A 192 8.30 10.77 3.86
N GLN A 193 9.42 10.18 3.45
CA GLN A 193 10.73 10.77 3.74
C GLN A 193 10.90 12.16 3.12
N LEU A 194 10.34 12.44 1.95
CA LEU A 194 10.42 13.78 1.36
C LEU A 194 9.78 14.85 2.26
N LEU A 195 8.76 14.48 3.05
CA LEU A 195 8.13 15.39 4.00
C LEU A 195 9.07 15.77 5.15
N ARG A 196 10.12 15.00 5.42
CA ARG A 196 11.14 15.36 6.43
C ARG A 196 11.95 16.58 6.04
N TYR A 197 12.02 16.93 4.76
CA TYR A 197 12.62 18.20 4.33
C TYR A 197 11.74 19.41 4.67
N ILE A 198 10.42 19.20 4.81
CA ILE A 198 9.45 20.23 5.24
C ILE A 198 9.37 20.26 6.78
N PHE A 199 9.53 19.11 7.42
CA PHE A 199 9.46 18.92 8.87
C PHE A 199 10.77 18.35 9.44
N PRO A 200 11.89 19.09 9.38
CA PRO A 200 13.20 18.58 9.79
C PRO A 200 13.31 18.33 11.30
N ASP A 201 12.55 19.07 12.11
CA ASP A 201 12.59 19.00 13.58
C ASP A 201 11.72 17.88 14.16
N ASP A 202 10.85 17.28 13.35
CA ASP A 202 9.98 16.19 13.79
C ASP A 202 10.66 14.81 13.64
N PRO A 203 10.28 13.80 14.46
CA PRO A 203 10.83 12.46 14.35
C PRO A 203 10.60 11.84 12.97
N GLY A 204 11.68 11.69 12.21
CA GLY A 204 11.63 11.36 10.79
C GLY A 204 10.92 10.04 10.45
N GLY A 205 11.05 9.04 11.32
CA GLY A 205 10.33 7.77 11.17
C GLY A 205 8.82 7.93 11.31
N ALA A 206 8.37 8.76 12.27
CA ALA A 206 6.94 9.04 12.46
C ALA A 206 6.34 9.83 11.29
N VAL A 207 7.09 10.80 10.73
CA VAL A 207 6.69 11.52 9.52
C VAL A 207 6.62 10.58 8.31
N ALA A 208 7.60 9.70 8.16
CA ALA A 208 7.61 8.73 7.07
C ALA A 208 6.46 7.71 7.17
N LEU A 209 6.07 7.30 8.38
CA LEU A 209 4.89 6.45 8.61
C LEU A 209 3.60 7.12 8.13
N LEU A 210 3.43 8.41 8.40
CA LEU A 210 2.26 9.16 7.89
C LEU A 210 2.22 9.15 6.36
N GLY A 211 3.36 9.38 5.70
CA GLY A 211 3.47 9.29 4.24
C GLY A 211 3.25 7.88 3.69
N MET A 212 3.75 6.84 4.38
CA MET A 212 3.51 5.44 4.06
C MET A 212 2.02 5.11 4.06
N THR A 213 1.32 5.45 5.14
CA THR A 213 -0.12 5.20 5.28
C THR A 213 -0.92 6.04 4.28
N ALA A 214 -0.60 7.32 4.11
CA ALA A 214 -1.31 8.21 3.19
C ALA A 214 -1.19 7.75 1.73
N TYR A 215 0.02 7.43 1.28
CA TYR A 215 0.23 6.92 -0.08
C TYR A 215 -0.52 5.62 -0.31
N PHE A 216 -0.38 4.66 0.61
CA PHE A 216 -1.06 3.37 0.47
C PHE A 216 -2.58 3.51 0.48
N THR A 217 -3.12 4.39 1.31
CA THR A 217 -4.55 4.75 1.29
C THR A 217 -4.95 5.37 -0.04
N GLY A 218 -4.15 6.25 -0.63
CA GLY A 218 -4.41 6.84 -1.94
C GLY A 218 -4.44 5.82 -3.08
N VAL A 219 -3.61 4.77 -3.00
CA VAL A 219 -3.59 3.68 -3.99
C VAL A 219 -4.82 2.79 -3.88
N VAL A 220 -5.15 2.32 -2.67
CA VAL A 220 -6.17 1.28 -2.47
C VAL A 220 -7.56 1.84 -2.20
N ARG A 221 -7.65 3.02 -1.57
CA ARG A 221 -8.88 3.63 -1.05
C ARG A 221 -9.60 2.79 0.01
N ALA A 222 -8.80 2.30 0.96
CA ALA A 222 -9.21 1.59 2.16
C ALA A 222 -8.48 2.15 3.40
N PRO A 223 -8.89 3.33 3.93
CA PRO A 223 -8.18 4.02 5.00
C PRO A 223 -8.05 3.23 6.30
N LEU A 224 -9.09 2.51 6.74
CA LEU A 224 -9.02 1.73 7.99
C LEU A 224 -8.03 0.58 7.86
N THR A 225 -8.08 -0.13 6.75
CA THR A 225 -7.18 -1.23 6.43
C THR A 225 -5.74 -0.74 6.37
N ALA A 226 -5.48 0.39 5.69
CA ALA A 226 -4.14 0.96 5.59
C ALA A 226 -3.55 1.29 6.97
N VAL A 227 -4.35 1.90 7.86
CA VAL A 227 -3.92 2.23 9.23
C VAL A 227 -3.63 0.97 10.02
N ILE A 228 -4.50 -0.04 9.96
CA ILE A 228 -4.34 -1.27 10.72
C ILE A 228 -3.11 -2.04 10.23
N ILE A 229 -2.93 -2.20 8.91
CA ILE A 229 -1.73 -2.81 8.31
C ILE A 229 -0.48 -2.11 8.82
N VAL A 230 -0.39 -0.78 8.70
CA VAL A 230 0.81 -0.06 9.12
C VAL A 230 1.02 -0.16 10.62
N SER A 231 -0.04 -0.13 11.44
CA SER A 231 0.08 -0.25 12.89
C SER A 231 0.53 -1.65 13.35
N GLU A 232 0.03 -2.73 12.74
CA GLU A 232 0.43 -4.09 13.09
C GLU A 232 1.83 -4.41 12.53
N THR A 233 2.13 -4.01 11.29
CA THR A 233 3.45 -4.25 10.69
C THR A 233 4.57 -3.43 11.31
N THR A 234 4.28 -2.38 12.09
CA THR A 234 5.30 -1.54 12.75
C THR A 234 5.21 -1.54 14.29
N GLY A 235 4.18 -2.17 14.86
CA GLY A 235 3.90 -2.16 16.29
C GLY A 235 3.59 -0.78 16.89
N SER A 236 3.41 0.27 16.08
CA SER A 236 3.31 1.65 16.55
C SER A 236 1.87 2.05 16.93
N ARG A 237 1.38 1.55 18.07
CA ARG A 237 0.02 1.83 18.56
C ARG A 237 -0.21 3.31 18.90
N ALA A 238 0.84 4.02 19.32
CA ALA A 238 0.76 5.43 19.70
C ALA A 238 0.45 6.35 18.51
N MET A 239 0.70 5.89 17.28
CA MET A 239 0.50 6.64 16.04
C MET A 239 -0.88 6.41 15.39
N LEU A 240 -1.76 5.58 15.96
CA LEU A 240 -3.04 5.20 15.35
C LEU A 240 -3.91 6.41 14.93
N LEU A 241 -4.10 7.39 15.81
CA LEU A 241 -4.91 8.58 15.49
C LEU A 241 -4.26 9.47 14.42
N PRO A 242 -2.96 9.82 14.51
CA PRO A 242 -2.25 10.50 13.41
C PRO A 242 -2.33 9.77 12.07
N LEU A 243 -2.14 8.44 12.05
CA LEU A 243 -2.22 7.63 10.84
C LEU A 243 -3.63 7.68 10.25
N LEU A 244 -4.66 7.58 11.09
CA LEU A 244 -6.05 7.69 10.65
C LEU A 244 -6.36 9.08 10.07
N ALA A 245 -5.87 10.15 10.69
CA ALA A 245 -6.05 11.49 10.15
C ALA A 245 -5.43 11.63 8.74
N ALA A 246 -4.19 11.16 8.56
CA ALA A 246 -3.53 11.16 7.26
C ALA A 246 -4.26 10.30 6.23
N ALA A 247 -4.72 9.10 6.63
CA ALA A 247 -5.48 8.19 5.77
C ALA A 247 -6.82 8.78 5.30
N LEU A 248 -7.58 9.42 6.19
CA LEU A 248 -8.87 10.03 5.84
C LEU A 248 -8.69 11.20 4.85
N VAL A 249 -7.69 12.04 5.07
CA VAL A 249 -7.35 13.11 4.11
C VAL A 249 -6.88 12.51 2.78
N ALA A 250 -6.06 11.47 2.82
CA ALA A 250 -5.60 10.79 1.61
C ALA A 250 -6.75 10.15 0.82
N ASP A 251 -7.70 9.49 1.48
CA ASP A 251 -8.88 8.93 0.81
C ASP A 251 -9.71 10.05 0.17
N PHE A 252 -9.97 11.16 0.88
CA PHE A 252 -10.71 12.30 0.33
C PHE A 252 -10.05 12.85 -0.96
N VAL A 253 -8.74 13.08 -0.92
CA VAL A 253 -7.96 13.54 -2.07
C VAL A 253 -8.00 12.50 -3.20
N ALA A 254 -7.86 11.22 -2.86
CA ALA A 254 -7.89 10.15 -3.84
C ALA A 254 -9.25 10.03 -4.53
N ARG A 255 -10.37 10.28 -3.84
CA ARG A 255 -11.70 10.30 -4.46
C ARG A 255 -11.81 11.35 -5.57
N ALA A 256 -11.22 12.52 -5.35
CA ALA A 256 -11.24 13.62 -6.31
C ALA A 256 -10.39 13.32 -7.55
N VAL A 257 -9.27 12.61 -7.39
CA VAL A 257 -8.31 12.32 -8.47
C VAL A 257 -8.64 11.03 -9.24
N SER A 258 -9.03 9.98 -8.52
CA SER A 258 -9.44 8.67 -9.04
C SER A 258 -10.80 8.27 -8.42
N PRO A 259 -11.93 8.61 -9.09
CA PRO A 259 -13.27 8.36 -8.56
C PRO A 259 -13.55 6.88 -8.26
N GLU A 260 -12.88 5.98 -8.99
CA GLU A 260 -13.02 4.55 -8.85
C GLU A 260 -11.86 3.95 -8.05
N LYS A 261 -12.18 3.00 -7.15
CA LYS A 261 -11.18 2.23 -6.40
C LYS A 261 -10.37 1.33 -7.33
N LEU A 262 -9.08 1.20 -7.07
CA LEU A 262 -8.17 0.46 -7.93
C LEU A 262 -8.60 -0.99 -8.14
N TYR A 263 -8.82 -1.77 -7.07
CA TYR A 263 -9.14 -3.19 -7.19
C TYR A 263 -10.49 -3.43 -7.85
N HIS A 264 -11.51 -2.62 -7.54
CA HIS A 264 -12.79 -2.69 -8.24
C HIS A 264 -12.68 -2.36 -9.73
N GLY A 265 -11.88 -1.36 -10.09
CA GLY A 265 -11.71 -1.00 -11.49
C GLY A 265 -10.90 -2.01 -12.31
N LEU A 266 -9.98 -2.73 -11.66
CA LEU A 266 -9.27 -3.86 -12.27
C LEU A 266 -10.16 -5.11 -12.37
N SER A 267 -11.03 -5.36 -11.39
CA SER A 267 -11.91 -6.53 -11.37
C SER A 267 -12.98 -6.52 -12.46
N ARG A 268 -13.38 -5.34 -12.95
CA ARG A 268 -14.31 -5.20 -14.09
C ARG A 268 -13.89 -5.95 -15.35
N ARG A 269 -12.60 -6.22 -15.55
CA ARG A 269 -12.12 -7.03 -16.68
C ARG A 269 -12.47 -8.51 -16.58
N PHE A 270 -12.84 -8.96 -15.38
CA PHE A 270 -13.26 -10.33 -15.08
C PHE A 270 -14.78 -10.43 -14.85
N ALA A 271 -15.51 -9.32 -14.96
CA ALA A 271 -16.97 -9.35 -14.92
C ALA A 271 -17.49 -10.00 -16.23
N PRO A 272 -18.52 -10.86 -16.15
CA PRO A 272 -19.14 -11.48 -17.31
C PRO A 272 -19.81 -10.47 -18.24
#